data_AF-A0A402AYY2-F1
#
_entry.id   AF-A0A402AYY2-F1
#
_cell.length_a   1.000
_cell.length_b   1.000
_cell.length_c   1.000
_cell.angle_alpha   90.00
_cell.angle_beta   90.00
_cell.angle_gamma   90.00
#
_symmetry.space_group_name_H-M   'P 1'
#
loop_
_entity.id
_entity.type
_entity.pdbx_description
1 polymer ?
#
loop_
_entity_poly.entity_id
_entity_poly.type
_entity_poly.pdbx_seq_one_letter_code
_entity_poly.pdbx_strand_id
1 'polypeptide(L)'
;MLPKQWSSEYILRDLLAQIIQDEKIKLNLVDALGISPVTLTRWITGKSDPRPQNLRHLINTLPTQYHEQMYALLRHENKLTRVSLIEENLRLR
;
A
#
# COMPACT_ATOMS: atom_id res chain seq x y z
N MET A 1 -0.28 22.94 -3.68
CA MET A 1 -0.99 23.43 -2.46
C MET A 1 -2.19 22.51 -2.26
N LEU A 2 -2.28 21.77 -1.16
CA LEU A 2 -3.46 20.94 -0.85
C LEU A 2 -3.88 21.22 0.60
N PRO A 3 -5.07 21.79 0.82
CA PRO A 3 -5.72 21.64 2.11
C PRO A 3 -7.19 21.25 1.94
N LYS A 4 -7.56 20.04 2.40
CA LYS A 4 -8.87 19.79 3.04
C LYS A 4 -8.89 18.42 3.71
N GLN A 5 -8.59 18.40 5.01
CA GLN A 5 -9.38 17.67 6.01
C GLN A 5 -9.78 16.23 5.62
N TRP A 6 -8.87 15.28 5.84
CA TRP A 6 -9.10 13.86 6.14
C TRP A 6 -10.45 13.27 5.66
N SER A 7 -10.55 13.00 4.36
CA SER A 7 -11.53 12.03 3.85
C SER A 7 -10.91 10.63 4.00
N SER A 8 -11.61 9.73 4.70
CA SER A 8 -11.14 8.40 5.13
C SER A 8 -10.78 7.41 4.01
N GLU A 9 -10.92 7.81 2.73
CA GLU A 9 -10.76 6.95 1.55
C GLU A 9 -9.38 7.05 0.88
N TYR A 10 -8.52 8.00 1.30
CA TYR A 10 -7.34 8.40 0.53
C TYR A 10 -5.99 8.16 1.23
N ILE A 11 -5.98 7.69 2.48
CA ILE A 11 -4.76 7.73 3.29
C ILE A 11 -3.71 6.71 2.83
N LEU A 12 -4.12 5.48 2.44
CA LEU A 12 -3.19 4.50 1.86
C LEU A 12 -2.62 4.95 0.52
N ARG A 13 -3.47 5.50 -0.36
CA ARG A 13 -3.08 5.92 -1.70
C ARG A 13 -2.08 7.07 -1.62
N ASP A 14 -2.28 7.99 -0.69
CA ASP A 14 -1.38 9.11 -0.44
C ASP A 14 -0.02 8.64 0.07
N LEU A 15 0.01 7.70 1.03
CA LEU A 15 1.25 7.11 1.51
C LEU A 15 1.98 6.40 0.36
N LEU A 16 1.26 5.61 -0.44
CA LEU A 16 1.86 4.93 -1.58
C LEU A 16 2.39 5.93 -2.62
N ALA A 17 1.66 7.00 -2.90
CA ALA A 17 2.08 8.08 -3.81
C ALA A 17 3.34 8.81 -3.32
N GLN A 18 3.50 8.96 -2.00
CA GLN A 18 4.71 9.52 -1.39
C GLN A 18 5.91 8.57 -1.53
N ILE A 19 5.73 7.29 -1.24
CA ILE A 19 6.80 6.28 -1.28
C ILE A 19 7.37 6.15 -2.70
N ILE A 20 6.51 6.13 -3.72
CA ILE A 20 6.93 5.92 -5.11
C ILE A 20 7.53 7.17 -5.77
N GLN A 21 7.67 8.29 -5.05
CA GLN A 21 8.47 9.42 -5.52
C GLN A 21 9.95 9.03 -5.70
N ASP A 22 10.40 8.03 -4.93
CA ASP A 22 11.64 7.33 -5.20
C ASP A 22 11.43 6.35 -6.37
N GLU A 23 12.01 6.67 -7.52
CA GLU A 23 11.90 5.85 -8.73
C GLU A 23 12.48 4.44 -8.53
N LYS A 24 13.51 4.27 -7.69
CA LYS A 24 14.07 2.95 -7.38
C LYS A 24 13.08 2.11 -6.60
N ILE A 25 12.41 2.68 -5.60
CA ILE A 25 11.35 1.98 -4.85
C ILE A 25 10.19 1.64 -5.80
N LYS A 26 9.78 2.59 -6.65
CA LYS A 26 8.71 2.38 -7.63
C LYS A 26 9.01 1.22 -8.59
N LEU A 27 10.20 1.18 -9.18
CA LEU A 27 10.59 0.11 -10.09
C LEU A 27 10.64 -1.25 -9.36
N ASN A 28 11.20 -1.29 -8.15
CA ASN A 28 11.22 -2.50 -7.33
C ASN A 28 9.81 -3.01 -7.00
N LEU A 29 8.88 -2.11 -6.67
CA LEU A 29 7.48 -2.47 -6.42
C LEU A 29 6.80 -3.03 -7.67
N VAL A 30 6.96 -2.39 -8.82
CA VAL A 30 6.36 -2.83 -10.09
C VAL A 30 6.84 -4.24 -10.44
N ASP A 31 8.15 -4.49 -10.33
CA ASP A 31 8.78 -5.77 -10.61
C ASP A 31 8.31 -6.86 -9.63
N ALA A 32 8.44 -6.62 -8.32
CA ALA A 32 8.07 -7.59 -7.28
C ALA A 32 6.58 -7.95 -7.28
N LEU A 33 5.71 -7.00 -7.66
CA LEU A 33 4.28 -7.21 -7.75
C LEU A 33 3.84 -7.83 -9.09
N GLY A 34 4.73 -7.91 -10.09
CA GLY A 34 4.40 -8.37 -11.43
C GLY A 34 3.31 -7.53 -12.10
N ILE A 35 3.28 -6.22 -11.83
CA ILE A 35 2.30 -5.29 -12.41
C ILE A 35 2.96 -4.33 -13.39
N SER A 36 2.16 -3.56 -14.12
CA SER A 36 2.68 -2.44 -14.92
C SER A 36 2.79 -1.16 -14.09
N PRO A 37 3.68 -0.21 -14.46
CA PRO A 37 3.69 1.13 -13.87
C PRO A 37 2.33 1.84 -13.96
N VAL A 38 1.59 1.63 -15.04
CA VAL A 38 0.24 2.19 -15.24
C VAL A 38 -0.74 1.62 -14.20
N THR A 39 -0.64 0.33 -13.87
CA THR A 39 -1.45 -0.28 -12.81
C THR A 39 -1.18 0.37 -11.46
N LEU A 40 0.10 0.60 -11.13
CA LEU A 40 0.49 1.31 -9.90
C LEU A 40 -0.04 2.74 -9.89
N THR A 41 0.04 3.47 -11.01
CA THR A 41 -0.57 4.80 -11.14
C THR A 41 -2.10 4.77 -10.96
N ARG A 42 -2.79 3.73 -11.44
CA ARG A 42 -4.23 3.59 -11.21
C ARG A 42 -4.57 3.36 -9.75
N TRP A 43 -3.72 2.68 -8.98
CA TRP A 43 -3.91 2.54 -7.53
C TRP A 43 -3.74 3.87 -6.80
N ILE A 44 -2.69 4.63 -7.07
CA ILE A 44 -2.51 5.93 -6.37
C ILE A 44 -3.56 6.97 -6.78
N THR A 45 -4.08 6.90 -8.01
CA THR A 45 -5.10 7.85 -8.52
C THR A 45 -6.54 7.43 -8.25
N GLY A 46 -6.78 6.31 -7.57
CA GLY A 46 -8.14 5.85 -7.27
C GLY A 46 -8.88 5.19 -8.43
N LYS A 47 -8.24 5.03 -9.59
CA LYS A 47 -8.86 4.42 -10.79
C LYS A 47 -9.06 2.92 -10.69
N SER A 48 -8.40 2.26 -9.73
CA SER A 48 -8.61 0.85 -9.39
C SER A 48 -8.08 0.54 -7.99
N ASP A 49 -8.51 -0.57 -7.41
CA ASP A 49 -7.99 -1.08 -6.15
C ASP A 49 -7.02 -2.25 -6.34
N PRO A 50 -5.95 -2.32 -5.52
CA PRO A 50 -5.12 -3.51 -5.44
C PRO A 50 -5.93 -4.68 -4.87
N ARG A 51 -5.77 -5.87 -5.48
CA ARG A 51 -6.34 -7.11 -4.93
C ARG A 51 -5.68 -7.46 -3.59
N PRO A 52 -6.33 -8.22 -2.69
CA PRO A 52 -5.75 -8.61 -1.40
C PRO A 52 -4.36 -9.26 -1.50
N GLN A 53 -4.12 -10.08 -2.52
CA GLN A 53 -2.80 -10.67 -2.79
C GLN A 53 -1.73 -9.60 -3.08
N ASN A 54 -2.07 -8.58 -3.88
CA ASN A 54 -1.17 -7.48 -4.20
C ASN A 54 -0.89 -6.61 -2.98
N LEU A 55 -1.88 -6.44 -2.10
CA LEU A 55 -1.69 -5.72 -0.83
C LEU A 55 -0.70 -6.44 0.07
N ARG A 56 -0.81 -7.77 0.21
CA ARG A 56 0.16 -8.57 0.98
C ARG A 56 1.57 -8.48 0.40
N HIS A 57 1.71 -8.63 -0.91
CA HIS A 57 3.02 -8.50 -1.56
C HIS A 57 3.57 -7.08 -1.48
N LEU A 58 2.71 -6.07 -1.58
CA LEU A 58 3.09 -4.66 -1.48
C LEU A 58 3.76 -4.42 -0.13
N ILE A 59 3.12 -4.79 0.98
CA ILE A 59 3.67 -4.56 2.31
C ILE A 59 5.03 -5.26 2.47
N ASN A 60 5.14 -6.51 2.03
CA ASN A 60 6.40 -7.27 2.12
C ASN A 60 7.53 -6.71 1.24
N THR A 61 7.20 -5.94 0.20
CA THR A 61 8.20 -5.34 -0.70
C THR A 61 8.58 -3.92 -0.27
N LEU A 62 7.73 -3.23 0.48
CA LEU A 62 8.02 -1.90 0.98
C LEU A 62 9.27 -1.91 1.86
N PRO A 63 10.06 -0.82 1.87
CA PRO A 63 11.07 -0.62 2.90
C PRO A 63 10.46 -0.72 4.30
N THR A 64 11.17 -1.37 5.23
CA THR A 64 10.67 -1.73 6.56
C THR A 64 10.17 -0.52 7.36
N GLN A 65 10.75 0.67 7.15
CA GLN A 65 10.30 1.91 7.79
C GLN A 65 8.85 2.30 7.47
N TYR A 66 8.26 1.77 6.40
CA TYR A 66 6.87 2.06 6.02
C TYR A 66 5.87 0.99 6.44
N HIS A 67 6.33 -0.15 6.97
CA HIS A 67 5.47 -1.30 7.26
C HIS A 67 4.39 -0.97 8.29
N GLU A 68 4.78 -0.46 9.46
CA GLU A 68 3.81 -0.14 10.53
C GLU A 68 2.74 0.84 10.07
N GLN A 69 3.14 1.90 9.37
CA GLN A 69 2.24 2.91 8.85
C GLN A 69 1.29 2.29 7.81
N MET A 70 1.79 1.51 6.86
CA MET A 70 0.97 0.85 5.85
C MET A 70 -0.02 -0.14 6.46
N TYR A 71 0.39 -0.93 7.46
CA TYR A 71 -0.51 -1.84 8.19
C TYR A 71 -1.61 -1.09 8.94
N ALA A 72 -1.29 0.03 9.60
CA ALA A 72 -2.28 0.83 10.30
C ALA A 72 -3.36 1.34 9.34
N LEU A 73 -2.96 1.81 8.16
CA LEU A 73 -3.88 2.30 7.13
C LEU A 73 -4.74 1.19 6.53
N LEU A 74 -4.15 0.03 6.23
CA LEU A 74 -4.89 -1.11 5.71
C LEU A 74 -5.93 -1.66 6.68
N ARG A 75 -5.63 -1.62 7.99
CA ARG A 75 -6.61 -1.95 9.05
C ARG A 75 -7.73 -0.93 9.11
N HIS A 76 -7.41 0.35 9.03
CA HIS A 76 -8.40 1.44 9.04
C HIS A 76 -9.35 1.35 7.84
N GLU A 77 -8.84 1.04 6.65
CA GLU A 77 -9.63 0.92 5.42
C GLU A 77 -10.32 -0.46 5.26
N ASN A 78 -10.17 -1.39 6.22
CA ASN A 78 -10.68 -2.77 6.16
C ASN A 78 -10.28 -3.52 4.87
N LYS A 79 -9.11 -3.19 4.31
CA LYS A 79 -8.59 -3.75 3.05
C LYS A 79 -7.82 -5.06 3.22
N LEU A 80 -7.46 -5.40 4.46
CA LEU A 80 -6.97 -6.72 4.84
C LEU A 80 -8.08 -7.48 5.56
N THR A 81 -8.35 -8.71 5.12
CA THR A 81 -9.26 -9.62 5.84
C THR A 81 -8.73 -9.91 7.25
N ARG A 82 -9.62 -10.15 8.21
CA ARG A 82 -9.28 -10.48 9.61
C ARG A 82 -8.30 -11.66 9.72
N VAL A 83 -8.36 -12.63 8.80
CA VAL A 83 -7.46 -13.79 8.74
C VAL A 83 -6.02 -13.37 8.38
N SER A 84 -5.83 -12.53 7.36
CA SER A 84 -4.49 -12.02 7.02
C SER A 84 -3.85 -11.19 8.13
N LEU A 85 -4.64 -10.46 8.92
CA LEU A 85 -4.12 -9.68 10.03
C LEU A 85 -3.60 -10.57 11.18
N ILE A 86 -4.18 -11.74 11.39
CA ILE A 86 -3.74 -12.68 12.43
C ILE A 86 -2.44 -13.38 12.01
N GLU A 87 -2.38 -13.88 10.77
CA GLU A 87 -1.19 -14.54 10.23
C GLU A 87 0.04 -13.62 10.20
N GLU A 88 -0.16 -12.34 9.90
CA GLU A 88 0.93 -11.37 9.80
C GLU A 88 1.42 -10.90 11.18
N ASN A 89 0.51 -10.72 12.15
CA ASN A 89 0.90 -10.42 13.55
C ASN A 89 1.66 -11.57 14.22
N LEU A 90 1.48 -12.81 13.74
CA LEU A 90 2.23 -13.98 14.21
C LEU A 90 3.63 -14.08 13.58
N ARG A 91 3.88 -13.46 12.41
CA ARG A 91 5.20 -13.41 11.76
C ARG A 91 6.15 -12.35 12.33
N LEU A 92 5.61 -11.34 13.00
CA LEU A 92 6.38 -10.22 13.57
C LEU A 92 6.73 -10.42 15.06
N ARG A 93 6.54 -11.63 15.59
CA ARG A 93 6.95 -12.05 16.94
C ARG A 93 8.03 -13.12 16.84
#